data_AF-A0A8C5K7U5-F1
#
_entry.id   AF-A0A8C5K7U5-F1
#
_cell.length_a   1.000
_cell.length_b   1.000
_cell.length_c   1.000
_cell.angle_alpha   90.00
_cell.angle_beta   90.00
_cell.angle_gamma   90.00
#
_symmetry.space_group_name_H-M   'P 1'
#
loop_
_entity.id
_entity.type
_entity.pdbx_description
1 polymer ?
#
loop_
_entity_poly.entity_id
_entity_poly.type
_entity_poly.pdbx_seq_one_letter_code
_entity_poly.pdbx_strand_id
1 'polypeptide(L)'
;AGMAALAGKEEASGGEAVALQPQAPTNASGARLSRLPLARVKALVKADPDEAIFILARTAELFVETIAKDAYCCAQQRKRKTLQRRDLDNAIEDVDEFAFLEGTLD
;
A
#
# COMPACT_ATOMS: atom_id res chain seq x y z
N ALA A 1 50.32 -24.16 -11.53
CA ALA A 1 51.40 -23.16 -11.74
C ALA A 1 51.35 -22.70 -13.20
N GLY A 2 51.52 -21.39 -13.44
CA GLY A 2 51.57 -20.75 -14.77
C GLY A 2 50.21 -20.22 -15.24
N MET A 3 49.81 -18.94 -15.18
CA MET A 3 50.45 -17.63 -15.36
C MET A 3 50.66 -17.22 -16.84
N ALA A 4 49.85 -16.23 -17.27
CA ALA A 4 50.12 -15.13 -18.23
C ALA A 4 50.29 -15.45 -19.74
N ALA A 5 49.94 -14.60 -20.72
CA ALA A 5 49.21 -13.32 -20.79
C ALA A 5 49.13 -12.82 -22.28
N LEU A 6 48.49 -11.66 -22.47
CA LEU A 6 48.48 -10.70 -23.60
C LEU A 6 47.55 -10.98 -24.79
N ALA A 7 46.96 -9.99 -25.46
CA ALA A 7 46.71 -8.56 -25.22
C ALA A 7 45.85 -8.06 -26.40
N GLY A 8 44.97 -7.10 -26.16
CA GLY A 8 44.23 -6.39 -27.20
C GLY A 8 43.65 -5.11 -26.61
N LYS A 9 44.23 -3.97 -26.97
CA LYS A 9 43.95 -2.62 -26.48
C LYS A 9 43.69 -1.73 -27.72
N GLU A 10 43.03 -0.59 -27.50
CA GLU A 10 42.66 0.50 -28.44
C GLU A 10 41.24 0.34 -29.06
N GLU A 11 40.37 1.36 -29.12
CA GLU A 11 40.46 2.79 -28.81
C GLU A 11 39.05 3.39 -28.66
N ALA A 12 39.01 4.52 -27.95
CA ALA A 12 38.02 5.58 -27.78
C ALA A 12 36.59 5.50 -28.38
N SER A 13 35.61 5.89 -27.56
CA SER A 13 34.86 7.13 -27.85
C SER A 13 34.20 7.66 -26.58
N GLY A 14 34.58 8.88 -26.21
CA GLY A 14 34.00 9.61 -25.08
C GLY A 14 32.58 10.09 -25.38
N GLY A 15 31.78 10.20 -24.32
CA GLY A 15 30.42 10.71 -24.41
C GLY A 15 29.72 10.71 -23.06
N GLU A 16 30.13 11.67 -22.22
CA GLU A 16 29.36 12.37 -21.20
C GLU A 16 28.55 11.59 -20.14
N ALA A 17 28.85 11.95 -18.89
CA ALA A 17 28.26 11.41 -17.68
C ALA A 17 26.75 11.68 -17.58
N VAL A 18 25.98 10.61 -17.47
CA VAL A 18 24.71 10.63 -16.73
C VAL A 18 24.84 9.56 -15.66
N ALA A 19 25.10 10.01 -14.44
CA ALA A 19 25.20 9.15 -13.27
C ALA A 19 23.93 8.31 -13.12
N LEU A 20 24.05 7.02 -13.43
CA LEU A 20 23.14 5.99 -12.99
C LEU A 20 23.15 6.01 -11.46
N GLN A 21 22.16 6.66 -10.85
CA GLN A 21 21.77 6.29 -9.49
C GLN A 21 20.84 5.08 -9.61
N PRO A 22 21.21 3.91 -9.08
CA PRO A 22 20.22 2.92 -8.73
C PRO A 22 19.32 3.56 -7.66
N GLN A 23 18.12 3.98 -8.06
CA GLN A 23 17.04 4.24 -7.12
C GLN A 23 16.69 2.89 -6.49
N ALA A 24 17.40 2.55 -5.42
CA ALA A 24 17.04 1.45 -4.56
C ALA A 24 15.59 1.69 -4.11
N PRO A 25 14.67 0.71 -4.20
CA PRO A 25 13.44 0.80 -3.44
C PRO A 25 13.87 0.82 -1.98
N THR A 26 13.76 1.97 -1.33
CA THR A 26 13.88 2.05 0.13
C THR A 26 12.62 1.44 0.72
N ASN A 27 12.46 0.12 0.55
CA ASN A 27 11.81 -0.71 1.54
C ASN A 27 12.75 -0.71 2.74
N ALA A 28 12.76 0.40 3.47
CA ALA A 28 13.17 0.40 4.87
C ALA A 28 12.07 -0.37 5.63
N SER A 29 12.04 -1.68 5.42
CA SER A 29 11.32 -2.65 6.23
C SER A 29 12.05 -2.83 7.55
N GLY A 30 12.34 -1.72 8.25
CA GLY A 30 12.26 -1.75 9.70
C GLY A 30 10.79 -1.96 10.01
N ALA A 31 10.46 -2.98 10.79
CA ALA A 31 9.09 -3.40 11.06
C ALA A 31 8.20 -2.20 11.42
N ARG A 32 7.50 -1.64 10.41
CA ARG A 32 6.58 -0.54 10.63
C ARG A 32 5.43 -1.14 11.43
N LEU A 33 5.19 -0.58 12.62
CA LEU A 33 4.16 -1.07 13.52
C LEU A 33 2.77 -1.03 12.85
N SER A 34 2.54 -0.08 11.95
CA SER A 34 1.37 0.02 11.08
C SER A 34 1.77 0.34 9.63
N ARG A 35 0.98 -0.15 8.68
CA ARG A 35 1.03 0.18 7.24
C ARG A 35 0.57 1.62 6.98
N LEU A 36 -0.29 2.17 7.85
CA LEU A 36 -0.80 3.53 7.75
C LEU A 36 0.17 4.55 8.39
N PRO A 37 0.31 5.77 7.85
CA PRO A 37 1.11 6.82 8.47
C PRO A 37 0.47 7.33 9.78
N LEU A 38 1.08 7.03 10.93
CA LEU A 38 0.53 7.41 12.25
C LEU A 38 0.33 8.93 12.40
N ALA A 39 1.20 9.75 11.80
CA ALA A 39 1.04 11.21 11.81
C ALA A 39 -0.26 11.66 11.12
N ARG A 40 -0.69 10.97 10.06
CA ARG A 40 -1.95 11.28 9.37
C ARG A 40 -3.16 10.87 10.21
N VAL A 41 -3.09 9.72 10.88
CA VAL A 41 -4.12 9.24 11.79
C VAL A 41 -4.27 10.22 12.98
N LYS A 42 -3.16 10.63 13.60
CA LYS A 42 -3.15 11.63 14.67
C LYS A 42 -3.82 12.94 14.26
N ALA A 43 -3.51 13.46 13.07
CA ALA A 43 -4.10 14.70 12.56
C ALA A 43 -5.63 14.61 12.33
N LEU A 44 -6.15 13.42 11.95
CA LEU A 44 -7.58 13.22 11.74
C LEU A 44 -8.36 13.12 13.05
N VAL A 45 -7.79 12.39 14.03
CA VAL A 45 -8.49 11.97 15.24
C VAL A 45 -8.35 13.00 16.36
N LYS A 46 -7.30 13.85 16.30
CA LYS A 46 -6.99 14.86 17.32
C LYS A 46 -6.95 14.26 18.74
N ALA A 47 -6.51 13.00 18.85
CA ALA A 47 -6.40 12.27 20.11
C ALA A 47 -4.97 12.31 20.66
N ASP A 48 -4.86 12.21 21.99
CA ASP A 48 -3.60 12.36 22.74
C ASP A 48 -3.29 11.20 23.71
N PRO A 49 -3.47 9.93 23.28
CA PRO A 49 -2.36 8.99 23.51
C PRO A 49 -1.90 8.27 22.23
N ASP A 50 -0.58 8.10 22.10
CA ASP A 50 0.03 7.42 20.95
C ASP A 50 -0.41 5.95 20.82
N GLU A 51 -0.79 5.30 21.93
CA GLU A 51 -1.37 3.95 21.92
C GLU A 51 -2.74 3.91 21.22
N ALA A 52 -3.62 4.89 21.46
CA ALA A 52 -4.92 4.96 20.79
C ALA A 52 -4.76 5.21 19.29
N ILE A 53 -3.81 6.05 18.89
CA ILE A 53 -3.48 6.31 17.48
C ILE A 53 -3.00 5.02 16.81
N PHE A 54 -2.16 4.25 17.50
CA PHE A 54 -1.68 2.96 17.00
C PHE A 54 -2.80 1.94 16.85
N ILE A 55 -3.63 1.75 17.87
CA ILE A 55 -4.77 0.83 17.84
C ILE A 55 -5.70 1.21 16.70
N LEU A 56 -6.02 2.51 16.56
CA LEU A 56 -6.89 2.96 15.49
C LEU A 56 -6.29 2.74 14.10
N ALA A 57 -4.98 2.96 13.92
CA ALA A 57 -4.31 2.65 12.67
C ALA A 57 -4.41 1.15 12.34
N ARG A 58 -4.25 0.27 13.34
CA ARG A 58 -4.37 -1.17 13.15
C ARG A 58 -5.81 -1.62 12.88
N THR A 59 -6.77 -1.05 13.59
CA THR A 59 -8.19 -1.29 13.36
C THR A 59 -8.61 -0.82 11.98
N ALA A 60 -8.12 0.34 11.52
CA ALA A 60 -8.39 0.85 10.18
C ALA A 60 -7.82 -0.07 9.08
N GLU A 61 -6.65 -0.69 9.29
CA GLU A 61 -6.12 -1.71 8.37
C GLU A 61 -7.07 -2.91 8.26
N LEU A 62 -7.51 -3.44 9.41
CA LEU A 62 -8.44 -4.56 9.45
C LEU A 62 -9.79 -4.18 8.85
N PHE A 63 -10.30 -2.99 9.14
CA PHE A 63 -11.54 -2.46 8.60
C PHE A 63 -11.53 -2.42 7.07
N VAL A 64 -10.46 -1.88 6.47
CA VAL A 64 -10.29 -1.85 5.01
C VAL A 64 -10.26 -3.26 4.42
N GLU A 65 -9.57 -4.20 5.07
CA GLU A 65 -9.54 -5.59 4.62
C GLU A 65 -10.91 -6.25 4.68
N THR A 66 -11.66 -6.06 5.77
CA THR A 66 -12.99 -6.64 5.97
C THR A 66 -13.98 -6.11 4.94
N ILE A 67 -14.15 -4.79 4.85
CA ILE A 67 -15.13 -4.20 3.93
C ILE A 67 -14.78 -4.49 2.45
N ALA A 68 -13.48 -4.59 2.11
CA ALA A 68 -13.07 -4.96 0.76
C ALA A 68 -13.42 -6.41 0.42
N LYS A 69 -13.32 -7.34 1.39
CA LYS A 69 -13.74 -8.73 1.20
C LYS A 69 -15.24 -8.85 1.01
N ASP A 70 -16.02 -8.14 1.82
CA ASP A 70 -17.48 -8.19 1.76
C ASP A 70 -18.00 -7.57 0.45
N ALA A 71 -17.47 -6.40 0.07
CA ALA A 71 -17.75 -5.82 -1.25
C ALA A 71 -17.30 -6.74 -2.39
N TYR A 72 -16.17 -7.44 -2.27
CA TYR A 72 -15.74 -8.40 -3.28
C TYR A 72 -16.66 -9.63 -3.35
N CYS A 73 -17.25 -10.07 -2.25
CA CYS A 73 -18.28 -11.10 -2.26
C CYS A 73 -19.49 -10.65 -3.11
N CYS A 74 -19.94 -9.41 -2.98
CA CYS A 74 -21.00 -8.85 -3.84
C CYS A 74 -20.59 -8.82 -5.33
N ALA A 75 -19.34 -8.48 -5.64
CA ALA A 75 -18.82 -8.52 -7.01
C ALA A 75 -18.80 -9.95 -7.60
N GLN A 76 -18.42 -10.93 -6.79
CA GLN A 76 -18.35 -12.35 -7.17
C GLN A 76 -19.73 -12.96 -7.42
N GLN A 77 -20.76 -12.55 -6.67
CA GLN A 77 -22.15 -12.92 -6.95
C GLN A 77 -22.58 -12.49 -8.36
N ARG A 78 -22.02 -11.39 -8.86
CA ARG A 78 -22.23 -10.87 -10.23
C ARG A 78 -21.23 -11.43 -11.26
N LYS A 79 -20.47 -12.48 -10.90
CA LYS A 79 -19.43 -13.13 -11.73
C LYS A 79 -18.32 -12.17 -12.20
N ARG A 80 -18.08 -11.09 -11.44
CA ARG A 80 -17.04 -10.10 -11.74
C ARG A 80 -15.84 -10.30 -10.83
N LYS A 81 -14.64 -10.07 -11.39
CA LYS A 81 -13.36 -10.03 -10.64
C LYS A 81 -12.88 -8.60 -10.37
N THR A 82 -13.61 -7.62 -10.89
CA THR A 82 -13.34 -6.18 -10.70
C THR A 82 -14.34 -5.63 -9.72
N LEU A 83 -13.85 -5.13 -8.58
CA LEU A 83 -14.63 -4.45 -7.56
C LEU A 83 -15.05 -3.07 -8.06
N GLN A 84 -16.33 -2.72 -7.91
CA GLN A 84 -16.90 -1.44 -8.29
C GLN A 84 -17.54 -0.75 -7.08
N ARG A 85 -17.79 0.56 -7.16
CA ARG A 85 -18.48 1.33 -6.09
C ARG A 85 -19.82 0.68 -5.70
N ARG A 86 -20.61 0.27 -6.69
CA ARG A 86 -21.88 -0.45 -6.46
C ARG A 86 -21.75 -1.71 -5.61
N ASP A 87 -20.59 -2.38 -5.61
CA ASP A 87 -20.39 -3.57 -4.77
C ASP A 87 -20.15 -3.19 -3.30
N LEU A 88 -19.51 -2.04 -3.07
CA LEU A 88 -19.34 -1.44 -1.76
C LEU A 88 -20.68 -0.93 -1.20
N ASP A 89 -21.49 -0.30 -2.06
CA ASP A 89 -22.83 0.19 -1.68
C ASP A 89 -23.71 -0.98 -1.19
N ASN A 90 -23.76 -2.10 -1.94
CA ASN A 90 -24.55 -3.26 -1.46
C ASN A 90 -23.98 -3.84 -0.17
N ALA A 91 -22.64 -3.87 0.01
CA ALA A 91 -22.06 -4.38 1.24
C ALA A 91 -22.41 -3.51 2.46
N ILE A 92 -22.52 -2.19 2.29
CA ILE A 92 -22.96 -1.27 3.34
C ILE A 92 -24.44 -1.50 3.67
N GLU A 93 -25.29 -1.70 2.67
CA GLU A 93 -26.72 -1.98 2.86
C GLU A 93 -26.98 -3.36 3.50
N ASP A 94 -26.15 -4.37 3.20
CA ASP A 94 -26.34 -5.75 3.65
C ASP A 94 -25.77 -6.03 5.06
N VAL A 95 -24.83 -5.20 5.56
CA VAL A 95 -24.07 -5.44 6.79
C VAL A 95 -24.26 -4.30 7.79
N ASP A 96 -24.95 -4.59 8.90
CA ASP A 96 -25.30 -3.60 9.95
C ASP A 96 -24.07 -2.92 10.56
N GLU A 97 -22.95 -3.62 10.70
CA GLU A 97 -21.69 -3.06 11.19
C GLU A 97 -21.12 -1.94 10.30
N PHE A 98 -21.57 -1.83 9.04
CA PHE A 98 -21.19 -0.77 8.12
C PHE A 98 -22.22 0.36 8.00
N ALA A 99 -23.33 0.32 8.74
CA ALA A 99 -24.40 1.33 8.66
C ALA A 99 -23.89 2.76 8.93
N PHE A 100 -22.81 2.93 9.69
CA PHE A 100 -22.19 4.24 9.92
C PHE A 100 -21.60 4.90 8.66
N LEU A 101 -21.49 4.16 7.55
CA LEU A 101 -21.03 4.66 6.25
C LEU A 101 -22.19 5.07 5.31
N GLU A 102 -23.44 4.80 5.67
CA GLU A 102 -24.60 5.18 4.84
C GLU A 102 -24.62 6.70 4.58
N GLY A 103 -24.88 7.09 3.32
CA GLY A 103 -24.87 8.50 2.88
C GLY A 103 -23.50 9.19 2.89
N THR A 104 -22.41 8.49 3.23
CA THR A 104 -21.04 9.04 3.17
C THR A 104 -20.42 8.90 1.78
N LEU A 105 -20.95 7.98 0.97
CA LEU A 105 -20.46 7.65 -0.37
C LEU A 105 -21.37 8.20 -1.48
N ASP A 106 -21.84 9.43 -1.37
CA ASP A 106 -22.44 10.17 -2.48
C ASP A 106 -21.40 10.89 -3.35
#